data_AF-A0AAE4V694-F1
#
_entry.id   AF-A0AAE4V694-F1
#
_cell.length_a   1.000
_cell.length_b   1.000
_cell.length_c   1.000
_cell.angle_alpha   90.00
_cell.angle_beta   90.00
_cell.angle_gamma   90.00
#
_symmetry.space_group_name_H-M   'P 1'
#
loop_
_entity.id
_entity.type
_entity.pdbx_description
1 polymer ?
#
loop_
_entity_poly.entity_id
_entity_poly.type
_entity_poly.pdbx_seq_one_letter_code
_entity_poly.pdbx_strand_id
1 'polypeptide(L)'
;SVVGSVGVISAGFGFSELIDRMGIERRLHSAGEAKARLDPFFAEKSEDVRWLEQIQEGIHDEFRNWVIERRGDKLKATEEELFNGEVWLGRRAVELGVVDGIGTLREVVEKRFPDATIELTGPRRSLFAKLGVPAAGWDDAVAAVVGATRARVAWSRYGL
;
A
#
# COMPACT_ATOMS: atom_id res chain seq x y z
N SER A 1 -13.48 1.71 -10.83
CA SER A 1 -12.24 1.18 -10.23
C SER A 1 -11.10 1.34 -11.21
N VAL A 2 -9.92 1.68 -10.70
CA VAL A 2 -8.63 1.67 -11.41
C VAL A 2 -7.78 0.61 -10.73
N VAL A 3 -7.22 -0.32 -11.50
CA VAL A 3 -6.43 -1.47 -11.00
C VAL A 3 -5.22 -1.69 -11.93
N GLY A 4 -4.29 -2.55 -11.54
CA GLY A 4 -3.01 -2.72 -12.25
C GLY A 4 -1.88 -2.15 -11.43
N SER A 5 -1.01 -1.34 -12.04
CA SER A 5 0.19 -0.77 -11.41
C SER A 5 1.13 -1.85 -10.86
N VAL A 6 1.26 -2.96 -11.59
CA VAL A 6 2.26 -3.99 -11.25
C VAL A 6 3.60 -3.51 -11.77
N GLY A 7 4.36 -2.89 -10.87
CA GLY A 7 5.64 -2.25 -11.14
C GLY A 7 6.25 -1.73 -9.85
N VAL A 8 7.53 -1.37 -9.89
CA VAL A 8 8.27 -0.87 -8.73
C VAL A 8 8.97 0.42 -9.11
N ILE A 9 8.81 1.45 -8.29
CA ILE A 9 9.51 2.73 -8.47
C ILE A 9 10.20 3.13 -7.18
N SER A 10 11.34 3.79 -7.33
CA SER A 10 12.03 4.54 -6.28
C SER A 10 12.31 5.91 -6.86
N ALA A 11 11.92 6.95 -6.14
CA ALA A 11 12.01 8.32 -6.62
C ALA A 11 12.56 9.23 -5.53
N GLY A 12 13.37 10.18 -5.94
CA GLY A 12 13.99 11.17 -5.07
C GLY A 12 14.57 12.32 -5.89
N PHE A 13 15.22 13.26 -5.20
CA PHE A 13 15.86 14.42 -5.82
C PHE A 13 17.35 14.44 -5.46
N GLY A 14 18.18 14.94 -6.37
CA GLY A 14 19.56 15.34 -6.07
C GLY A 14 19.62 16.83 -5.71
N PHE A 15 20.22 17.14 -4.56
CA PHE A 15 20.41 18.49 -4.03
C PHE A 15 21.88 18.89 -3.90
N SER A 16 22.82 18.04 -4.32
CA SER A 16 24.27 18.26 -4.20
C SER A 16 24.72 19.61 -4.79
N GLU A 17 24.27 19.97 -5.99
CA GLU A 17 24.59 21.27 -6.59
C GLU A 17 23.93 22.46 -5.89
N LEU A 18 22.73 22.26 -5.34
CA LEU A 18 22.00 23.33 -4.67
C LEU A 18 22.72 23.73 -3.37
N ILE A 19 23.15 22.75 -2.58
CA ILE A 19 23.85 23.01 -1.32
C ILE A 19 25.23 23.63 -1.56
N ASP A 20 25.92 23.22 -2.63
CA ASP A 20 27.20 23.81 -3.03
C ASP A 20 27.05 25.30 -3.36
N ARG A 21 26.06 25.67 -4.17
CA ARG A 21 25.76 27.09 -4.50
C ARG A 21 25.37 27.92 -3.29
N MET A 22 24.76 27.30 -2.27
CA MET A 22 24.37 27.99 -1.04
C MET A 22 25.50 28.02 0.02
N GLY A 23 26.67 27.45 -0.27
CA GLY A 23 27.78 27.37 0.68
C GLY A 23 27.48 26.45 1.87
N ILE A 24 26.58 25.47 1.70
CA ILE A 24 26.19 24.53 2.75
C ILE A 24 27.05 23.27 2.63
N GLU A 25 27.81 22.97 3.69
CA GLU A 25 28.63 21.77 3.78
C GLU A 25 27.84 20.60 4.39
N ARG A 26 27.75 19.48 3.66
CA ARG A 26 27.15 18.24 4.16
C ARG A 26 28.18 17.39 4.91
N ARG A 27 28.01 17.24 6.22
CA ARG A 27 28.85 16.36 7.08
C ARG A 27 28.10 15.09 7.47
N LEU A 28 28.51 13.94 6.92
CA LEU A 28 27.93 12.63 7.22
C LEU A 28 28.96 11.75 7.93
N HIS A 29 28.56 11.17 9.07
CA HIS A 29 29.33 10.17 9.80
C HIS A 29 28.44 8.92 9.93
N SER A 30 28.89 7.78 9.41
CA SER A 30 28.13 6.53 9.45
C SER A 30 29.02 5.34 9.78
N ALA A 31 28.42 4.33 10.42
CA ALA A 31 29.03 3.01 10.58
C ALA A 31 28.45 2.06 9.52
N GLY A 32 29.29 1.63 8.58
CA GLY A 32 28.90 0.80 7.44
C GLY A 32 28.71 1.59 6.15
N GLU A 33 29.37 1.13 5.09
CA GLU A 33 29.46 1.83 3.78
C GLU A 33 28.08 1.99 3.11
N ALA A 34 27.18 1.02 3.29
CA ALA A 34 25.84 1.03 2.70
C ALA A 34 24.85 2.01 3.37
N LYS A 35 25.22 2.65 4.49
CA LYS A 35 24.31 3.56 5.24
C LYS A 35 24.18 4.95 4.61
N ALA A 36 24.94 5.24 3.57
CA ALA A 36 24.95 6.50 2.84
C ALA A 36 24.48 6.36 1.38
N ARG A 37 23.93 5.20 1.00
CA ARG A 37 23.45 4.98 -0.36
C ARG A 37 22.34 5.95 -0.71
N LEU A 38 22.39 6.47 -1.95
CA LEU A 38 21.37 7.36 -2.49
C LEU A 38 21.10 8.59 -1.61
N ASP A 39 22.09 9.04 -0.82
CA ASP A 39 21.98 10.29 -0.07
C ASP A 39 21.80 11.45 -1.08
N PRO A 40 20.70 12.20 -1.01
CA PRO A 40 20.35 13.19 -2.02
C PRO A 40 21.32 14.39 -2.05
N PHE A 41 22.18 14.54 -1.03
CA PHE A 41 23.14 15.64 -0.94
C PHE A 41 24.52 15.31 -1.53
N PHE A 42 24.74 14.07 -1.97
CA PHE A 42 25.93 13.69 -2.72
C PHE A 42 25.60 13.46 -4.20
N ALA A 43 26.63 13.45 -5.05
CA ALA A 43 26.47 12.98 -6.42
C ALA A 43 26.09 11.50 -6.41
N GLU A 44 25.15 11.13 -7.28
CA GLU A 44 24.67 9.75 -7.39
C GLU A 44 25.79 8.82 -7.86
N LYS A 45 25.94 7.69 -7.18
CA LYS A 45 26.96 6.68 -7.50
C LYS A 45 26.35 5.59 -8.35
N SER A 46 27.01 5.23 -9.45
CA SER A 46 26.53 4.15 -10.33
C SER A 46 26.42 2.79 -9.62
N GLU A 47 27.23 2.54 -8.59
CA GLU A 47 27.12 1.34 -7.76
C GLU A 47 25.81 1.29 -6.96
N ASP A 48 25.41 2.42 -6.37
CA ASP A 48 24.17 2.50 -5.59
C ASP A 48 22.95 2.37 -6.50
N VAL A 49 23.02 2.93 -7.72
CA VAL A 49 21.97 2.76 -8.75
C VAL A 49 21.82 1.29 -9.13
N ARG A 50 22.93 0.60 -9.47
CA ARG A 50 22.88 -0.83 -9.80
C ARG A 50 22.33 -1.68 -8.66
N TRP A 51 22.71 -1.37 -7.41
CA TRP A 51 22.17 -2.04 -6.24
C TRP A 51 20.66 -1.81 -6.09
N LEU A 52 20.18 -0.58 -6.32
CA LEU A 52 18.76 -0.25 -6.28
C LEU A 52 17.98 -0.98 -7.39
N GLU A 53 18.50 -0.97 -8.62
CA GLU A 53 17.89 -1.64 -9.77
C GLU A 53 17.73 -3.15 -9.50
N GLN A 54 18.75 -3.81 -8.94
CA GLN A 54 18.67 -5.23 -8.55
C GLN A 54 17.58 -5.51 -7.52
N ILE A 55 17.42 -4.62 -6.52
CA ILE A 55 16.33 -4.75 -5.54
C ILE A 55 14.98 -4.56 -6.21
N GLN A 56 14.86 -3.55 -7.07
CA GLN A 56 13.61 -3.27 -7.78
C GLN A 56 13.20 -4.42 -8.69
N GLU A 57 14.15 -5.00 -9.43
CA GLU A 57 13.96 -6.19 -10.25
C GLU A 57 13.45 -7.36 -9.40
N GLY A 58 14.13 -7.66 -8.29
CA GLY A 58 13.69 -8.73 -7.38
C GLY A 58 12.29 -8.52 -6.79
N ILE A 59 11.94 -7.28 -6.41
CA ILE A 59 10.58 -6.96 -5.92
C ILE A 59 9.56 -7.11 -7.04
N HIS A 60 9.90 -6.64 -8.25
CA HIS A 60 9.03 -6.70 -9.40
C HIS A 60 8.74 -8.16 -9.80
N ASP A 61 9.77 -9.00 -9.81
CA ASP A 61 9.66 -10.42 -10.11
C ASP A 61 8.76 -11.15 -9.11
N GLU A 62 8.91 -10.87 -7.80
CA GLU A 62 8.03 -11.47 -6.79
C GLU A 62 6.57 -11.03 -6.96
N PHE A 63 6.34 -9.75 -7.23
CA PHE A 63 4.98 -9.25 -7.46
C PHE A 63 4.36 -9.89 -8.71
N ARG A 64 5.13 -9.96 -9.80
CA ARG A 64 4.75 -10.65 -11.03
C ARG A 64 4.39 -12.12 -10.78
N ASN A 65 5.27 -12.85 -10.09
CA ASN A 65 5.06 -14.26 -9.76
C ASN A 65 3.78 -14.46 -8.94
N TRP A 66 3.50 -13.60 -7.96
CA TRP A 66 2.27 -13.65 -7.19
C TRP A 66 1.01 -13.47 -8.02
N VAL A 67 1.05 -12.62 -9.05
CA VAL A 67 -0.08 -12.41 -9.96
C VAL A 67 -0.24 -13.62 -10.86
N ILE A 68 0.84 -14.12 -11.45
CA ILE A 68 0.82 -15.30 -12.34
C ILE A 68 0.30 -16.52 -11.60
N GLU A 69 0.83 -16.80 -10.40
CA GLU A 69 0.44 -17.96 -9.59
C GLU A 69 -1.06 -17.92 -9.23
N ARG A 70 -1.60 -16.74 -8.91
CA ARG A 70 -3.00 -16.59 -8.45
C ARG A 70 -4.00 -16.49 -9.60
N ARG A 71 -3.59 -15.98 -10.76
CA ARG A 71 -4.48 -15.80 -11.92
C ARG A 71 -4.37 -16.96 -12.89
N GLY A 72 -3.18 -17.57 -13.05
CA GLY A 72 -2.91 -18.70 -13.94
C GLY A 72 -3.45 -18.46 -15.35
N ASP A 73 -4.15 -19.48 -15.87
CA ASP A 73 -4.76 -19.49 -17.21
C ASP A 73 -5.84 -18.40 -17.42
N LYS A 74 -6.20 -17.64 -16.39
CA LYS A 74 -7.12 -16.50 -16.53
C LYS A 74 -6.47 -15.30 -17.21
N LEU A 75 -5.14 -15.15 -17.11
CA LEU A 75 -4.41 -14.05 -17.76
C LEU A 75 -4.48 -14.24 -19.27
N LYS A 76 -4.84 -13.17 -19.99
CA LYS A 76 -5.08 -13.22 -21.45
C LYS A 76 -4.14 -12.36 -22.27
N ALA A 77 -3.32 -11.56 -21.60
CA ALA A 77 -2.35 -10.69 -22.25
C ALA A 77 -0.93 -11.19 -22.00
N THR A 78 0.01 -10.64 -22.77
CA THR A 78 1.42 -10.97 -22.57
C THR A 78 1.92 -10.36 -21.28
N GLU A 79 2.98 -10.95 -20.76
CA GLU A 79 3.53 -10.51 -19.50
C GLU A 79 4.16 -9.10 -19.61
N GLU A 80 4.67 -8.72 -20.79
CA GLU A 80 5.14 -7.35 -21.08
C GLU A 80 4.02 -6.32 -21.01
N GLU A 81 2.79 -6.69 -21.37
CA GLU A 81 1.64 -5.80 -21.22
C GLU A 81 1.19 -5.71 -19.77
N LEU A 82 1.24 -6.83 -19.03
CA LEU A 82 0.70 -6.94 -17.67
C LEU A 82 1.61 -6.38 -16.57
N PHE A 83 2.92 -6.35 -16.78
CA PHE A 83 3.92 -6.08 -15.74
C PHE A 83 4.86 -4.93 -16.12
N ASN A 84 4.29 -3.86 -16.69
CA ASN A 84 5.01 -2.64 -17.07
C ASN A 84 4.64 -1.43 -16.20
N GLY A 85 3.89 -1.63 -15.12
CA GLY A 85 3.43 -0.56 -14.23
C GLY A 85 2.18 0.21 -14.70
N GLU A 86 1.58 -0.13 -15.84
CA GLU A 86 0.39 0.56 -16.36
C GLU A 86 -0.85 0.31 -15.49
N VAL A 87 -1.78 1.27 -15.53
CA VAL A 87 -3.08 1.18 -14.86
C VAL A 87 -4.21 1.00 -15.87
N TRP A 88 -5.22 0.23 -15.46
CA TRP A 88 -6.38 -0.03 -16.29
C TRP A 88 -7.67 0.28 -15.57
N LEU A 89 -8.64 0.76 -16.34
CA LEU A 89 -10.03 0.77 -15.92
C LEU A 89 -10.54 -0.67 -15.79
N GLY A 90 -11.46 -0.91 -14.86
CA GLY A 90 -11.96 -2.25 -14.55
C GLY A 90 -12.42 -3.07 -15.76
N ARG A 91 -12.99 -2.45 -16.82
CA ARG A 91 -13.39 -3.16 -18.05
C ARG A 91 -12.18 -3.79 -18.76
N ARG A 92 -11.11 -3.00 -18.97
CA ARG A 92 -9.88 -3.50 -19.57
C ARG A 92 -9.22 -4.55 -18.69
N ALA A 93 -9.23 -4.37 -17.37
CA ALA A 93 -8.68 -5.36 -16.44
C ALA A 93 -9.40 -6.73 -16.50
N VAL A 94 -10.71 -6.75 -16.79
CA VAL A 94 -11.46 -8.01 -17.04
C VAL A 94 -11.01 -8.65 -18.35
N GLU A 95 -10.86 -7.87 -19.41
CA GLU A 95 -10.37 -8.37 -20.71
C GLU A 95 -8.97 -8.97 -20.60
N LEU A 96 -8.07 -8.31 -19.86
CA LEU A 96 -6.71 -8.77 -19.58
C LEU A 96 -6.67 -9.99 -18.66
N GLY A 97 -7.76 -10.27 -17.95
CA GLY A 97 -7.83 -11.38 -17.01
C GLY A 97 -7.19 -11.11 -15.64
N VAL A 98 -6.86 -9.86 -15.33
CA VAL A 98 -6.28 -9.43 -14.05
C VAL A 98 -7.34 -9.44 -12.93
N VAL A 99 -8.62 -9.26 -13.29
CA VAL A 99 -9.77 -9.37 -12.37
C VAL A 99 -10.84 -10.30 -12.95
N ASP A 100 -11.69 -10.86 -12.09
CA ASP A 100 -12.73 -11.82 -12.53
C ASP A 100 -13.99 -11.15 -13.09
N GLY A 101 -14.24 -9.88 -12.77
CA GLY A 101 -15.44 -9.17 -13.18
C GLY A 101 -15.56 -7.78 -12.57
N ILE A 102 -16.67 -7.12 -12.90
CA ILE A 102 -17.06 -5.81 -12.34
C ILE A 102 -18.32 -6.03 -11.52
N GLY A 103 -18.36 -5.45 -10.32
CA GLY A 103 -19.53 -5.47 -9.46
C GLY A 103 -19.37 -4.51 -8.28
N THR A 104 -20.43 -4.37 -7.51
CA THR A 104 -20.42 -3.61 -6.25
C THR A 104 -20.09 -4.51 -5.07
N LEU A 105 -19.68 -3.90 -3.94
CA LEU A 105 -19.42 -4.64 -2.69
C LEU A 105 -20.61 -5.53 -2.31
N ARG A 106 -21.83 -4.99 -2.36
CA ARG A 106 -23.05 -5.70 -1.95
C ARG A 106 -23.30 -6.91 -2.84
N GLU A 107 -23.23 -6.74 -4.16
CA GLU A 107 -23.39 -7.85 -5.13
C GLU A 107 -22.38 -8.96 -4.90
N VAL A 108 -21.11 -8.62 -4.67
CA VAL A 108 -20.04 -9.61 -4.46
C VAL A 108 -20.22 -10.34 -3.13
N VAL A 109 -20.59 -9.63 -2.06
CA VAL A 109 -20.83 -10.24 -0.75
C VAL A 109 -22.06 -11.14 -0.77
N GLU A 110 -23.20 -10.66 -1.26
CA GLU A 110 -24.43 -11.45 -1.37
C GLU A 110 -24.20 -12.73 -2.20
N LYS A 111 -23.42 -12.64 -3.28
CA LYS A 111 -23.10 -13.79 -4.13
C LYS A 111 -22.13 -14.78 -3.46
N ARG A 112 -21.10 -14.30 -2.76
CA ARG A 112 -20.00 -15.15 -2.26
C ARG A 112 -20.19 -15.60 -0.81
N PHE A 113 -20.96 -14.84 -0.05
CA PHE A 113 -21.21 -15.00 1.37
C PHE A 113 -22.68 -14.64 1.69
N PRO A 114 -23.65 -15.47 1.28
CA PRO A 114 -25.08 -15.13 1.36
C PRO A 114 -25.58 -14.87 2.78
N ASP A 115 -24.97 -15.52 3.78
CA ASP A 115 -25.32 -15.36 5.20
C ASP A 115 -24.54 -14.21 5.89
N ALA A 116 -23.65 -13.52 5.17
CA ALA A 116 -22.83 -12.48 5.75
C ALA A 116 -23.60 -11.17 5.91
N THR A 117 -23.48 -10.57 7.11
CA THR A 117 -23.97 -9.22 7.36
C THR A 117 -22.84 -8.22 7.09
N ILE A 118 -23.09 -7.25 6.21
CA ILE A 118 -22.12 -6.19 5.92
C ILE A 118 -22.15 -5.15 7.05
N GLU A 119 -21.10 -5.14 7.88
CA GLU A 119 -20.89 -4.07 8.87
C GLU A 119 -19.86 -3.06 8.35
N LEU A 120 -20.27 -1.79 8.20
CA LEU A 120 -19.35 -0.70 7.84
C LEU A 120 -18.57 -0.26 9.08
N THR A 121 -17.33 -0.75 9.22
CA THR A 121 -16.41 -0.30 10.25
C THR A 121 -15.67 0.96 9.79
N GLY A 122 -16.10 2.11 10.29
CA GLY A 122 -15.35 3.37 10.21
C GLY A 122 -15.11 3.95 11.62
N PRO A 123 -14.28 5.00 11.77
CA PRO A 123 -14.15 5.69 13.05
C PRO A 123 -15.55 6.08 13.55
N ARG A 124 -15.97 5.51 14.68
CA ARG A 124 -17.28 5.77 15.27
C ARG A 124 -17.35 7.26 15.60
N ARG A 125 -18.14 8.02 14.84
CA ARG A 125 -18.52 9.38 15.26
C ARG A 125 -19.26 9.24 16.59
N SER A 126 -18.73 9.84 17.65
CA SER A 126 -19.40 9.83 18.96
C SER A 126 -20.79 10.45 18.83
N LEU A 127 -21.73 10.07 19.69
CA LEU A 127 -23.06 10.67 19.73
C LEU A 127 -22.99 12.19 19.92
N PHE A 128 -21.97 12.68 20.65
CA PHE A 128 -21.68 14.10 20.82
C PHE A 128 -21.21 14.76 19.52
N ALA A 129 -20.41 14.05 18.71
CA ALA A 129 -20.03 14.50 17.37
C ALA A 129 -21.22 14.57 16.39
N LYS A 130 -22.25 13.74 16.58
CA LYS A 130 -23.52 13.84 15.82
C LYS A 130 -24.41 15.00 16.29
N LEU A 131 -24.20 15.49 17.52
CA LEU A 131 -24.90 16.63 18.11
C LEU A 131 -24.08 17.94 18.01
N GLY A 132 -22.94 17.94 17.31
CA GLY A 132 -22.11 19.13 17.09
C GLY A 132 -21.23 19.55 18.27
N VAL A 133 -21.05 18.69 19.29
CA VAL A 133 -20.23 18.98 20.47
C VAL A 133 -18.81 18.43 20.26
N PRO A 134 -17.75 19.25 20.33
CA PRO A 134 -16.38 18.79 20.10
C PRO A 134 -15.89 17.92 21.27
N ALA A 135 -15.33 16.76 20.94
CA ALA A 135 -14.77 15.80 21.88
C ALA A 135 -13.44 16.32 22.43
N ALA A 136 -13.44 16.86 23.65
CA ALA A 136 -12.21 17.12 24.39
C ALA A 136 -12.26 16.37 25.72
N GLY A 137 -11.55 15.24 25.78
CA GLY A 137 -10.89 14.78 27.01
C GLY A 137 -11.51 13.62 27.81
N TRP A 138 -12.81 13.33 27.71
CA TRP A 138 -13.45 12.28 28.53
C TRP A 138 -13.93 11.05 27.75
N ASP A 139 -14.25 11.21 26.47
CA ASP A 139 -14.78 10.13 25.63
C ASP A 139 -13.71 9.07 25.25
N ASP A 140 -12.46 9.47 25.08
CA ASP A 140 -11.40 8.55 24.63
C ASP A 140 -11.08 7.46 25.67
N ALA A 141 -11.12 7.80 26.96
CA ALA A 141 -10.87 6.85 28.03
C ALA A 141 -12.00 5.81 28.13
N VAL A 142 -13.26 6.24 28.04
CA VAL A 142 -14.42 5.34 28.14
C VAL A 142 -14.59 4.51 26.86
N ALA A 143 -14.38 5.12 25.70
CA ALA A 143 -14.42 4.41 24.41
C ALA A 143 -13.30 3.37 24.30
N ALA A 144 -12.10 3.65 24.81
CA ALA A 144 -11.01 2.69 24.87
C ALA A 144 -11.35 1.48 25.76
N VAL A 145 -11.95 1.71 26.94
CA VAL A 145 -12.35 0.63 27.86
C VAL A 145 -13.46 -0.24 27.27
N VAL A 146 -14.49 0.37 26.68
CA VAL A 146 -15.61 -0.35 26.05
C VAL A 146 -15.17 -1.07 24.77
N GLY A 147 -14.29 -0.45 23.98
CA GLY A 147 -13.68 -1.05 22.80
C GLY A 147 -12.83 -2.27 23.15
N ALA A 148 -11.99 -2.17 24.19
CA ALA A 148 -11.13 -3.25 24.66
C ALA A 148 -11.94 -4.45 25.18
N THR A 149 -13.03 -4.21 25.92
CA THR A 149 -13.91 -5.29 26.39
C THR A 149 -14.68 -5.96 25.25
N ARG A 150 -15.20 -5.17 24.30
CA ARG A 150 -15.97 -5.73 23.18
C ARG A 150 -15.09 -6.47 22.18
N ALA A 151 -13.86 -5.99 21.96
CA ALA A 151 -12.85 -6.75 21.23
C ALA A 151 -12.59 -8.08 21.95
N ARG A 152 -12.27 -8.06 23.24
CA ARG A 152 -12.00 -9.30 24.00
C ARG A 152 -13.14 -10.32 23.90
N VAL A 153 -14.40 -9.87 23.93
CA VAL A 153 -15.59 -10.73 23.73
C VAL A 153 -15.75 -11.22 22.27
N ALA A 154 -15.41 -10.38 21.30
CA ALA A 154 -15.46 -10.74 19.88
C ALA A 154 -14.32 -11.69 19.45
N TRP A 155 -13.22 -11.75 20.20
CA TRP A 155 -12.08 -12.63 19.94
C TRP A 155 -12.11 -13.92 20.79
N SER A 156 -12.73 -13.89 21.98
CA SER A 156 -12.88 -15.07 22.84
C SER A 156 -13.71 -16.20 22.21
N ARG A 157 -14.64 -15.87 21.30
CA ARG A 157 -15.38 -16.86 20.49
C ARG A 157 -14.50 -17.68 19.54
N TYR A 158 -13.23 -17.28 19.36
CA TYR A 158 -12.24 -17.99 18.55
C TYR A 158 -11.15 -18.67 19.40
N GLY A 159 -11.29 -18.70 20.74
CA GLY A 159 -10.38 -19.43 21.63
C GLY A 159 -9.05 -18.74 21.93
N LEU A 160 -8.96 -17.42 21.73
CA LEU A 160 -7.81 -16.56 22.09
C LEU A 160 -8.12 -15.69 23.31
#